data_AF-A0A8B9RYK0-F1
#
_entry.id   AF-A0A8B9RYK0-F1
#
_cell.length_a   1.000
_cell.length_b   1.000
_cell.length_c   1.000
_cell.angle_alpha   90.00
_cell.angle_beta   90.00
_cell.angle_gamma   90.00
#
_symmetry.space_group_name_H-M   'P 1'
#
loop_
_entity.id
_entity.type
_entity.pdbx_description
1 polymer ?
#
loop_
_entity_poly.entity_id
_entity_poly.type
_entity_poly.pdbx_seq_one_letter_code
_entity_poly.pdbx_strand_id
1 'polypeptide(L)'
;MEPPAAPGPERLFDSHRFPTDGFLLLALLLYAPVGLCLLVLRVFIGVHVFLVSCALPDSVLRRFIVRVMCSVLGLFVRQSDPQFRDVNVRVYIANHVTQFDHNVINLLTSCNTPALNGAPGFICWSRGFMELGVTGSRAELVDSLKVYSSHRGNPPLLLFPEEAATNGRAGLLRFSSWPFSILDVVQPVALQVQRPLITVSVADSSWITELLWTFFVPFTVYQVRWMPSVPRRAEELSEDFALRVQELLAMELGVVSTRLTAADKTEHMKRLRHTSVLPFAPASSQPLAARPRMPSSLTGIAPEDVRITAMAQRVKEVLPHVPLEVIRIDLAQTNCVDTTIANLLEGRVPFFPESKEAGTDLPAPSTSQAAAASGIQGSIAVPSSKPATKQFAKSPVERHLSLQERKRALYDYARRRFAEKHGAARAGGSP
;
A
#
# COMPACT_ATOMS: atom_id res chain seq x y z
N MET A 1 -36.71 -7.07 -1.23
CA MET A 1 -35.51 -7.83 -1.63
C MET A 1 -34.33 -6.94 -1.29
N GLU A 2 -33.61 -7.27 -0.22
CA GLU A 2 -32.48 -6.47 0.27
C GLU A 2 -31.35 -6.54 -0.77
N PRO A 3 -30.71 -5.41 -1.14
CA PRO A 3 -29.59 -5.46 -2.06
C PRO A 3 -28.48 -6.33 -1.45
N PRO A 4 -27.78 -7.17 -2.24
CA PRO A 4 -26.70 -7.99 -1.71
C PRO A 4 -25.68 -7.09 -1.01
N ALA A 5 -25.27 -7.48 0.20
CA ALA A 5 -24.29 -6.74 0.98
C ALA A 5 -23.05 -6.44 0.13
N ALA A 6 -22.64 -5.17 0.11
CA ALA A 6 -21.50 -4.73 -0.69
C ALA A 6 -20.26 -5.58 -0.34
N PRO A 7 -19.51 -6.07 -1.35
CA PRO A 7 -18.34 -6.91 -1.10
C PRO A 7 -17.30 -6.14 -0.30
N GLY A 8 -16.78 -6.76 0.77
CA GLY A 8 -15.65 -6.24 1.53
C GLY A 8 -14.36 -6.16 0.68
N PRO A 9 -13.35 -5.41 1.14
CA PRO A 9 -12.11 -5.20 0.39
C PRO A 9 -11.39 -6.52 0.05
N GLU A 10 -11.50 -7.54 0.91
CA GLU A 10 -10.95 -8.88 0.68
C GLU A 10 -11.47 -9.55 -0.61
N ARG A 11 -12.68 -9.20 -1.06
CA ARG A 11 -13.27 -9.77 -2.29
C ARG A 11 -12.91 -8.99 -3.55
N LEU A 12 -12.46 -7.74 -3.43
CA LEU A 12 -12.08 -6.89 -4.56
C LEU A 12 -10.64 -7.10 -5.02
N PHE A 13 -9.79 -7.68 -4.16
CA PHE A 13 -8.36 -7.80 -4.40
C PHE A 13 -7.87 -9.22 -4.14
N ASP A 14 -7.02 -9.72 -5.03
CA ASP A 14 -6.29 -10.95 -4.78
C ASP A 14 -5.02 -10.65 -3.97
N SER A 15 -4.94 -11.22 -2.76
CA SER A 15 -3.78 -11.13 -1.87
C SER A 15 -2.75 -12.23 -2.14
N HIS A 16 -3.19 -13.38 -2.64
CA HIS A 16 -2.34 -14.51 -2.99
C HIS A 16 -2.42 -14.84 -4.48
N ARG A 17 -1.28 -15.23 -5.04
CA ARG A 17 -1.12 -15.61 -6.45
C ARG A 17 -1.55 -17.05 -6.72
N PHE A 18 -1.24 -17.94 -5.78
CA PHE A 18 -1.46 -19.36 -5.95
C PHE A 18 -2.90 -19.73 -5.57
N PRO A 19 -3.52 -20.65 -6.30
CA PRO A 19 -4.85 -21.12 -5.97
C PRO A 19 -4.84 -21.86 -4.63
N THR A 20 -5.90 -21.68 -3.83
CA THR A 20 -6.10 -22.44 -2.59
C THR A 20 -6.56 -23.87 -2.87
N ASP A 21 -7.12 -24.12 -4.07
CA ASP A 21 -7.53 -25.45 -4.52
C ASP A 21 -6.31 -26.32 -4.85
N GLY A 22 -6.19 -27.45 -4.14
CA GLY A 22 -5.09 -28.40 -4.31
C GLY A 22 -5.03 -29.03 -5.69
N PHE A 23 -6.16 -29.23 -6.37
CA PHE A 23 -6.16 -29.77 -7.73
C PHE A 23 -5.56 -28.77 -8.73
N LEU A 24 -5.97 -27.50 -8.62
CA LEU A 24 -5.45 -26.43 -9.46
C LEU A 24 -3.95 -26.18 -9.18
N LEU A 25 -3.54 -26.32 -7.92
CA LEU A 25 -2.13 -26.24 -7.53
C LEU A 25 -1.31 -27.40 -8.12
N LEU A 26 -1.82 -28.63 -8.11
CA LEU A 26 -1.16 -29.77 -8.75
C LEU A 26 -1.07 -29.57 -10.28
N ALA A 27 -2.16 -29.13 -10.92
CA ALA A 27 -2.16 -28.81 -12.34
C ALA A 27 -1.12 -27.72 -12.69
N LEU A 28 -1.00 -26.71 -11.83
CA LEU A 28 0.03 -25.68 -11.95
C LEU A 28 1.45 -26.24 -11.79
N LEU A 29 1.68 -27.13 -10.82
CA LEU A 29 2.97 -27.76 -10.60
C LEU A 29 3.41 -28.60 -11.81
N LEU A 30 2.47 -29.36 -12.40
CA LEU A 30 2.70 -30.14 -13.61
C LEU A 30 2.96 -29.24 -14.83
N TYR A 31 2.29 -28.09 -14.90
CA TYR A 31 2.48 -27.10 -15.96
C TYR A 31 3.80 -26.31 -15.81
N ALA A 32 4.32 -26.14 -14.59
CA ALA A 32 5.41 -25.22 -14.31
C ALA A 32 6.66 -25.35 -15.19
N PRO A 33 7.16 -26.57 -15.55
CA PRO A 33 8.29 -26.70 -16.46
C PRO A 33 8.00 -26.13 -17.86
N VAL A 34 6.79 -26.37 -18.37
CA VAL A 34 6.34 -25.84 -19.66
C VAL A 34 6.14 -24.34 -19.57
N GLY A 35 5.52 -23.85 -18.50
CA GLY A 35 5.32 -22.42 -18.24
C GLY A 35 6.63 -21.65 -18.14
N LEU A 36 7.69 -22.25 -17.56
CA LEU A 36 9.01 -21.64 -17.49
C LEU A 36 9.68 -21.56 -18.87
N CYS A 37 9.55 -22.61 -19.69
CA CYS A 37 10.01 -22.58 -21.08
C CYS A 37 9.29 -21.48 -21.90
N LEU A 38 7.95 -21.40 -21.76
CA LEU A 38 7.14 -20.35 -22.38
C LEU A 38 7.54 -18.96 -21.90
N LEU A 39 7.79 -18.78 -20.61
CA LEU A 39 8.25 -17.52 -20.04
C LEU A 39 9.54 -17.06 -20.72
N VAL A 40 10.56 -17.92 -20.78
CA VAL A 40 11.85 -17.59 -21.39
C VAL A 40 11.67 -17.22 -22.86
N LEU A 41 10.96 -18.07 -23.63
CA LEU A 41 10.69 -17.82 -25.04
C LEU A 41 9.96 -16.48 -25.26
N ARG A 42 8.93 -16.20 -24.47
CA ARG A 42 8.12 -14.98 -24.58
C ARG A 42 8.84 -13.73 -24.10
N VAL A 43 9.79 -13.83 -23.17
CA VAL A 43 10.67 -12.70 -22.84
C VAL A 43 11.49 -12.30 -24.06
N PHE A 44 12.12 -13.26 -24.75
CA PHE A 44 12.88 -12.95 -25.96
C PHE A 44 11.99 -12.39 -27.06
N ILE A 45 10.86 -13.02 -27.34
CA ILE A 45 9.90 -12.51 -28.34
C ILE A 45 9.42 -11.11 -27.93
N GLY A 46 9.06 -10.91 -26.66
CA GLY A 46 8.54 -9.66 -26.12
C GLY A 46 9.50 -8.48 -26.29
N VAL A 47 10.81 -8.71 -26.13
CA VAL A 47 11.83 -7.70 -26.43
C VAL A 47 11.79 -7.31 -27.92
N HIS A 48 11.65 -8.27 -28.83
CA HIS A 48 11.52 -7.97 -30.26
C HIS A 48 10.22 -7.20 -30.57
N VAL A 49 9.09 -7.60 -29.95
CA VAL A 49 7.81 -6.87 -30.10
C VAL A 49 7.96 -5.42 -29.65
N PHE A 50 8.64 -5.20 -28.52
CA PHE A 50 8.90 -3.87 -28.00
C PHE A 50 9.74 -3.04 -28.99
N LEU A 51 10.86 -3.58 -29.48
CA LEU A 51 11.72 -2.90 -30.45
C LEU A 51 10.97 -2.56 -31.75
N VAL A 52 10.18 -3.49 -32.29
CA VAL A 52 9.36 -3.27 -33.49
C VAL A 52 8.29 -2.20 -33.25
N SER A 53 7.65 -2.21 -32.08
CA SER A 53 6.65 -1.22 -31.69
C SER A 53 7.22 0.20 -31.60
N CYS A 54 8.49 0.34 -31.19
CA CYS A 54 9.23 1.60 -31.13
C CYS A 54 9.70 2.08 -32.51
N ALA A 55 10.01 1.16 -33.43
CA ALA A 55 10.50 1.50 -34.77
C ALA A 55 9.39 1.88 -35.76
N LEU A 56 8.19 1.33 -35.59
CA LEU A 56 7.08 1.55 -36.51
C LEU A 56 6.21 2.76 -36.10
N PRO A 57 5.79 3.63 -37.04
CA PRO A 57 4.84 4.69 -36.76
C PRO A 57 3.44 4.13 -36.48
N ASP A 58 2.61 4.87 -35.72
CA ASP A 58 1.24 4.45 -35.42
C ASP A 58 0.41 4.36 -36.71
N SER A 59 0.06 3.13 -37.07
CA SER A 59 -0.66 2.78 -38.30
C SER A 59 -1.50 1.55 -38.04
N VAL A 60 -2.53 1.34 -38.88
CA VAL A 60 -3.36 0.13 -38.82
C VAL A 60 -2.49 -1.13 -38.97
N LEU A 61 -1.47 -1.07 -39.82
CA LEU A 61 -0.49 -2.15 -40.01
C LEU A 61 0.31 -2.43 -38.73
N ARG A 62 0.83 -1.39 -38.07
CA ARG A 62 1.52 -1.55 -36.78
C ARG A 62 0.62 -2.23 -35.76
N ARG A 63 -0.63 -1.78 -35.61
CA ARG A 63 -1.57 -2.38 -34.64
C ARG A 63 -1.88 -3.83 -34.97
N PHE A 64 -2.02 -4.16 -36.25
CA PHE A 64 -2.20 -5.54 -36.69
C PHE A 64 -0.97 -6.40 -36.34
N ILE A 65 0.23 -5.94 -36.67
CA ILE A 65 1.50 -6.64 -36.36
C ILE A 65 1.64 -6.84 -34.85
N VAL A 66 1.48 -5.77 -34.06
CA VAL A 66 1.58 -5.83 -32.60
C VAL A 66 0.50 -6.75 -32.02
N ARG A 67 -0.72 -6.78 -32.56
CA ARG A 67 -1.77 -7.70 -32.13
C ARG A 67 -1.41 -9.17 -32.39
N VAL A 68 -0.86 -9.47 -33.57
CA VAL A 68 -0.36 -10.82 -33.90
C VAL A 68 0.77 -11.21 -32.95
N MET A 69 1.72 -10.30 -32.75
CA MET A 69 2.84 -10.50 -31.83
C MET A 69 2.39 -10.69 -30.37
N CYS A 70 1.43 -9.90 -29.89
CA CYS A 70 0.81 -10.07 -28.57
C CYS A 70 0.13 -11.44 -28.44
N SER A 71 -0.50 -11.94 -29.51
CA SER A 71 -1.10 -13.29 -29.51
C SER A 71 -0.04 -14.38 -29.32
N VAL A 72 1.16 -14.23 -29.90
CA VAL A 72 2.31 -15.11 -29.66
C VAL A 72 2.81 -15.04 -28.21
N LEU A 73 2.75 -13.85 -27.61
CA LEU A 73 3.02 -13.64 -26.17
C LEU A 73 1.92 -14.23 -25.26
N GLY A 74 0.89 -14.85 -25.83
CA GLY A 74 -0.24 -15.42 -25.10
C GLY A 74 -1.31 -14.40 -24.73
N LEU A 75 -1.30 -13.19 -25.29
CA LEU A 75 -2.27 -12.14 -25.04
C LEU A 75 -3.28 -12.07 -26.18
N PHE A 76 -4.49 -12.56 -25.92
CA PHE A 76 -5.57 -12.56 -26.91
C PHE A 76 -6.58 -11.47 -26.60
N VAL A 77 -6.84 -10.61 -27.59
CA VAL A 77 -7.82 -9.52 -27.44
C VAL A 77 -9.06 -9.84 -28.27
N ARG A 78 -10.20 -9.96 -27.60
CA ARG A 78 -11.54 -10.10 -28.18
C ARG A 78 -12.31 -8.81 -28.01
N GLN A 79 -13.03 -8.40 -29.05
CA GLN A 79 -13.86 -7.21 -29.04
C GLN A 79 -15.32 -7.62 -29.14
N SER A 80 -16.16 -7.08 -28.26
CA SER A 80 -17.62 -7.23 -28.31
C SER A 80 -18.24 -5.88 -28.67
N ASP A 81 -19.30 -5.94 -29.48
CA ASP A 81 -20.08 -4.79 -29.94
C ASP A 81 -19.25 -3.61 -30.52
N PRO A 82 -18.36 -3.85 -31.50
CA PRO A 82 -17.53 -2.79 -32.09
C PRO A 82 -18.35 -1.64 -32.71
N GLN A 83 -19.61 -1.90 -33.06
CA GLN A 83 -20.55 -0.94 -33.63
C GLN A 83 -20.89 0.23 -32.70
N PHE A 84 -20.78 0.07 -31.38
CA PHE A 84 -21.06 1.16 -30.44
C PHE A 84 -19.91 2.14 -30.30
N ARG A 85 -18.73 1.82 -30.83
CA ARG A 85 -17.57 2.73 -30.77
C ARG A 85 -17.86 3.98 -31.60
N ASP A 86 -17.93 5.12 -30.92
CA ASP A 86 -18.19 6.41 -31.56
C ASP A 86 -16.86 7.11 -31.84
N VAL A 87 -16.60 7.39 -33.12
CA VAL A 87 -15.36 8.04 -33.58
C VAL A 87 -15.27 9.51 -33.12
N ASN A 88 -16.40 10.13 -32.81
CA ASN A 88 -16.45 11.53 -32.37
C ASN A 88 -16.17 11.70 -30.88
N VAL A 89 -16.24 10.63 -30.09
CA VAL A 89 -15.98 10.70 -28.65
C VAL A 89 -14.48 10.81 -28.40
N ARG A 90 -14.12 11.73 -27.50
CA ARG A 90 -12.73 12.07 -27.19
C ARG A 90 -12.25 11.56 -25.84
N VAL A 91 -13.13 10.99 -25.01
CA VAL A 91 -12.80 10.44 -23.69
C VAL A 91 -13.43 9.05 -23.54
N TYR A 92 -12.58 8.04 -23.40
CA TYR A 92 -12.94 6.69 -23.04
C TYR A 92 -12.75 6.46 -21.54
N ILE A 93 -13.74 5.84 -20.90
CA ILE A 93 -13.73 5.51 -19.48
C ILE A 93 -13.77 3.99 -19.35
N ALA A 94 -12.72 3.41 -18.79
CA ALA A 94 -12.63 1.96 -18.61
C ALA A 94 -12.45 1.58 -17.15
N ASN A 95 -12.96 0.40 -16.76
CA ASN A 95 -12.57 -0.22 -15.50
C ASN A 95 -11.11 -0.68 -15.58
N HIS A 96 -10.48 -0.85 -14.42
CA HIS A 96 -9.06 -1.19 -14.31
C HIS A 96 -8.88 -2.56 -13.65
N VAL A 97 -8.34 -3.52 -14.41
CA VAL A 97 -8.13 -4.91 -13.98
C VAL A 97 -6.64 -5.27 -13.95
N THR A 98 -5.84 -4.73 -14.88
CA THR A 98 -4.42 -5.08 -15.01
C THR A 98 -3.56 -3.87 -15.32
N GLN A 99 -2.26 -3.98 -15.04
CA GLN A 99 -1.28 -2.95 -15.40
C GLN A 99 -1.08 -2.74 -16.92
N PHE A 100 -1.71 -3.57 -17.77
CA PHE A 100 -1.56 -3.55 -19.23
C PHE A 100 -2.86 -3.15 -19.96
N ASP A 101 -3.91 -2.77 -19.24
CA ASP A 101 -5.23 -2.48 -19.81
C ASP A 101 -5.16 -1.40 -20.91
N HIS A 102 -4.35 -0.34 -20.68
CA HIS A 102 -4.16 0.73 -21.66
C HIS A 102 -3.47 0.23 -22.94
N ASN A 103 -2.48 -0.67 -22.82
CA ASN A 103 -1.85 -1.28 -23.99
C ASN A 103 -2.87 -2.07 -24.80
N VAL A 104 -3.70 -2.88 -24.14
CA VAL A 104 -4.73 -3.71 -24.78
C VAL A 104 -5.74 -2.87 -25.53
N ILE A 105 -6.23 -1.78 -24.93
CA ILE A 105 -7.17 -0.88 -25.59
C ILE A 105 -6.49 -0.14 -26.75
N ASN A 106 -5.22 0.26 -26.59
CA ASN A 106 -4.45 0.92 -27.66
C ASN A 106 -4.20 0.02 -28.89
N LEU A 107 -4.23 -1.32 -28.72
CA LEU A 107 -4.22 -2.25 -29.86
C LEU A 107 -5.49 -2.17 -30.71
N LEU A 108 -6.63 -1.78 -30.11
CA LEU A 108 -7.93 -1.71 -30.77
C LEU A 108 -8.22 -0.32 -31.35
N THR A 109 -7.81 0.73 -30.65
CA THR A 109 -7.99 2.12 -31.08
C THR A 109 -6.79 2.96 -30.68
N SER A 110 -6.41 3.96 -31.49
CA SER A 110 -5.45 4.97 -31.03
C SER A 110 -6.08 5.69 -29.85
N CYS A 111 -5.41 5.67 -28.71
CA CYS A 111 -5.78 6.48 -27.56
C CYS A 111 -4.57 6.75 -26.69
N ASN A 112 -4.58 7.89 -26.00
CA ASN A 112 -3.54 8.26 -25.06
C ASN A 112 -4.05 8.15 -23.63
N THR A 113 -3.25 7.49 -22.78
CA THR A 113 -3.52 7.39 -21.35
C THR A 113 -2.52 8.24 -20.58
N PRO A 114 -2.97 9.23 -19.80
CA PRO A 114 -2.08 10.06 -18.99
C PRO A 114 -1.45 9.26 -17.85
N ALA A 115 -0.15 9.45 -17.61
CA ALA A 115 0.50 8.89 -16.43
C ALA A 115 0.13 9.69 -15.18
N LEU A 116 -0.64 9.09 -14.26
CA LEU A 116 -1.11 9.78 -13.05
C LEU A 116 -0.11 9.72 -11.88
N ASN A 117 0.61 8.61 -11.73
CA ASN A 117 1.50 8.33 -10.59
C ASN A 117 2.77 7.55 -11.02
N GLY A 118 3.26 7.80 -12.23
CA GLY A 118 4.37 7.04 -12.84
C GLY A 118 5.73 7.71 -12.73
N ALA A 119 6.81 6.92 -12.77
CA ALA A 119 8.15 7.46 -12.96
C ALA A 119 8.22 8.14 -14.36
N PRO A 120 8.66 9.41 -14.44
CA PRO A 120 8.75 10.14 -15.71
C PRO A 120 9.82 9.53 -16.64
N GLY A 121 9.82 9.96 -17.90
CA GLY A 121 10.83 9.56 -18.89
C GLY A 121 10.63 8.14 -19.44
N PHE A 122 11.71 7.36 -19.54
CA PHE A 122 11.73 6.11 -20.32
C PHE A 122 10.67 5.08 -19.86
N ILE A 123 10.41 4.96 -18.56
CA ILE A 123 9.44 3.98 -18.03
C ILE A 123 8.01 4.37 -18.43
N CYS A 124 7.69 5.67 -18.42
CA CYS A 124 6.42 6.19 -18.90
C CYS A 124 6.25 5.93 -20.40
N TRP A 125 7.25 6.35 -21.19
CA TRP A 125 7.26 6.21 -22.64
C TRP A 125 7.20 4.75 -23.11
N SER A 126 8.03 3.87 -22.55
CA SER A 126 8.10 2.45 -22.93
C SER A 126 6.80 1.70 -22.64
N ARG A 127 6.01 2.18 -21.67
CA ARG A 127 4.68 1.66 -21.38
C ARG A 127 3.60 2.26 -22.28
N GLY A 128 3.91 3.23 -23.14
CA GLY A 128 2.94 3.90 -24.00
C GLY A 128 2.04 4.87 -23.24
N PHE A 129 2.49 5.37 -22.09
CA PHE A 129 1.77 6.43 -21.37
C PHE A 129 2.13 7.81 -21.92
N MET A 130 1.16 8.72 -21.85
CA MET A 130 1.36 10.12 -22.16
C MET A 130 1.90 10.83 -20.92
N GLU A 131 3.12 11.33 -21.02
CA GLU A 131 3.71 12.17 -20.01
C GLU A 131 3.09 13.56 -20.09
N LEU A 132 2.34 13.95 -19.07
CA LEU A 132 2.00 15.33 -18.84
C LEU A 132 3.10 15.88 -17.95
N GLY A 133 3.86 16.86 -18.43
CA GLY A 133 4.91 17.55 -17.68
C GLY A 133 4.39 18.40 -16.50
N VAL A 134 3.26 18.00 -15.93
CA VAL A 134 2.55 18.66 -14.85
C VAL A 134 2.92 17.95 -13.56
N THR A 135 3.91 18.48 -12.84
CA THR A 135 4.22 18.12 -11.45
C THR A 135 3.26 18.81 -10.45
N GLY A 136 2.06 19.16 -10.92
CA GLY A 136 1.13 20.08 -10.29
C GLY A 136 -0.11 19.40 -9.69
N SER A 137 -1.03 20.23 -9.21
CA SER A 137 -2.28 19.77 -8.60
C SER A 137 -3.19 19.02 -9.59
N ARG A 138 -4.11 18.19 -9.09
CA ARG A 138 -5.11 17.49 -9.93
C ARG A 138 -5.93 18.45 -10.82
N ALA A 139 -6.10 19.71 -10.42
CA ALA A 139 -6.81 20.72 -11.21
C ALA A 139 -6.03 21.11 -12.47
N GLU A 140 -4.72 21.37 -12.35
CA GLU A 140 -3.86 21.71 -13.49
C GLU A 140 -3.78 20.57 -14.52
N LEU A 141 -3.76 19.33 -14.04
CA LEU A 141 -3.84 18.14 -14.88
C LEU A 141 -5.15 18.13 -15.69
N VAL A 142 -6.29 18.37 -15.03
CA VAL A 142 -7.60 18.41 -15.70
C VAL A 142 -7.63 19.51 -16.76
N ASP A 143 -7.13 20.70 -16.45
CA ASP A 143 -7.11 21.80 -17.41
C ASP A 143 -6.20 21.52 -18.61
N SER A 144 -5.04 20.90 -18.38
CA SER A 144 -4.15 20.43 -19.45
C SER A 144 -4.84 19.38 -20.35
N LEU A 145 -5.60 18.47 -19.76
CA LEU A 145 -6.36 17.44 -20.51
C LEU A 145 -7.55 18.03 -21.26
N LYS A 146 -8.20 19.09 -20.76
CA LYS A 146 -9.22 19.85 -21.50
C LYS A 146 -8.63 20.51 -22.74
N VAL A 147 -7.48 21.18 -22.59
CA VAL A 147 -6.73 21.78 -23.71
C VAL A 147 -6.30 20.70 -24.70
N TYR A 148 -5.82 19.56 -24.23
CA TYR A 148 -5.45 18.44 -25.09
C TYR A 148 -6.65 17.93 -25.92
N SER A 149 -7.82 17.81 -25.29
CA SER A 149 -9.03 17.27 -25.91
C SER A 149 -9.67 18.23 -26.93
N SER A 150 -9.50 19.54 -26.75
CA SER A 150 -10.03 20.55 -27.68
C SER A 150 -9.35 20.51 -29.05
N HIS A 151 -8.08 20.07 -29.12
CA HIS A 151 -7.36 19.92 -30.37
C HIS A 151 -7.85 18.68 -31.13
N ARG A 152 -8.55 18.88 -32.26
CA ARG A 152 -9.13 17.78 -33.05
C ARG A 152 -8.12 16.81 -33.67
N GLY A 153 -6.86 17.20 -33.82
CA GLY A 153 -5.80 16.32 -34.32
C GLY A 153 -5.31 15.29 -33.31
N ASN A 154 -5.63 15.46 -32.02
CA ASN A 154 -5.14 14.58 -30.97
C ASN A 154 -5.98 13.29 -30.87
N PRO A 155 -5.38 12.12 -30.62
CA PRO A 155 -6.13 10.91 -30.32
C PRO A 155 -6.98 11.08 -29.05
N PRO A 156 -8.06 10.29 -28.90
CA PRO A 156 -8.91 10.32 -27.71
C PRO A 156 -8.14 9.91 -26.45
N LEU A 157 -8.58 10.42 -25.30
CA LEU A 157 -8.05 10.07 -23.99
C LEU A 157 -8.67 8.79 -23.47
N LEU A 158 -7.86 7.90 -22.88
CA LEU A 158 -8.33 6.73 -22.14
C LEU A 158 -8.01 6.91 -20.66
N LEU A 159 -9.04 6.90 -19.82
CA LEU A 159 -8.94 7.16 -18.39
C LEU A 159 -9.53 6.00 -17.56
N PHE A 160 -8.91 5.74 -16.42
CA PHE A 160 -9.29 4.70 -15.46
C PHE A 160 -9.73 5.36 -14.14
N PRO A 161 -11.02 5.69 -13.97
CA PRO A 161 -11.51 6.44 -12.80
C PRO A 161 -11.43 5.65 -11.48
N GLU A 162 -11.21 4.33 -11.51
CA GLU A 162 -10.95 3.52 -10.31
C GLU A 162 -9.62 3.86 -9.64
N GLU A 163 -8.68 4.47 -10.38
CA GLU A 163 -7.31 4.85 -9.98
C GLU A 163 -6.40 3.71 -9.49
N ALA A 164 -6.95 2.52 -9.25
CA ALA A 164 -6.23 1.31 -8.91
C ALA A 164 -6.93 0.09 -9.52
N ALA A 165 -6.15 -0.91 -9.95
CA ALA A 165 -6.70 -2.13 -10.52
C ALA A 165 -7.40 -3.01 -9.47
N THR A 166 -8.53 -3.61 -9.83
CA THR A 166 -9.25 -4.63 -9.04
C THR A 166 -9.09 -6.01 -9.67
N ASN A 167 -9.59 -7.05 -9.01
CA ASN A 167 -9.64 -8.39 -9.60
C ASN A 167 -10.75 -8.55 -10.67
N GLY A 168 -11.60 -7.55 -10.88
CA GLY A 168 -12.67 -7.54 -11.88
C GLY A 168 -13.81 -8.53 -11.64
N ARG A 169 -13.88 -9.21 -10.48
CA ARG A 169 -14.85 -10.29 -10.21
C ARG A 169 -15.96 -9.90 -9.25
N ALA A 170 -15.65 -9.13 -8.20
CA ALA A 170 -16.61 -8.83 -7.15
C ALA A 170 -17.27 -7.45 -7.30
N GLY A 171 -16.51 -6.45 -7.76
CA GLY A 171 -17.00 -5.08 -7.84
C GLY A 171 -15.99 -4.12 -8.44
N LEU A 172 -16.49 -2.94 -8.77
CA LEU A 172 -15.68 -1.78 -9.18
C LEU A 172 -15.39 -0.90 -7.96
N LEU A 173 -14.21 -0.29 -7.93
CA LEU A 173 -13.94 0.79 -6.98
C LEU A 173 -14.79 2.02 -7.32
N ARG A 174 -14.97 2.88 -6.32
CA ARG A 174 -15.61 4.18 -6.49
C ARG A 174 -14.82 4.99 -7.50
N PHE A 175 -15.52 5.45 -8.53
CA PHE A 175 -14.93 6.31 -9.55
C PHE A 175 -14.62 7.69 -8.98
N SER A 176 -13.43 8.20 -9.26
CA SER A 176 -13.12 9.60 -9.00
C SER A 176 -13.83 10.50 -10.02
N SER A 177 -14.16 11.72 -9.59
CA SER A 177 -14.96 12.66 -10.38
C SER A 177 -14.15 13.47 -11.39
N TRP A 178 -12.83 13.54 -11.25
CA TRP A 178 -11.98 14.37 -12.12
C TRP A 178 -12.00 13.98 -13.60
N PRO A 179 -12.05 12.69 -14.02
CA PRO A 179 -12.11 12.32 -15.45
C PRO A 179 -13.38 12.85 -16.12
N PHE A 180 -14.46 12.91 -15.34
CA PHE A 180 -15.77 13.36 -15.78
C PHE A 180 -15.85 14.87 -15.89
N SER A 181 -14.92 15.63 -15.32
CA SER A 181 -14.83 17.09 -15.43
C SER A 181 -14.13 17.58 -16.71
N ILE A 182 -13.62 16.68 -17.56
CA ILE A 182 -12.86 17.04 -18.77
C ILE A 182 -13.80 17.35 -19.93
N LEU A 183 -14.76 16.46 -20.20
CA LEU A 183 -15.77 16.61 -21.27
C LEU A 183 -17.14 16.14 -20.78
N ASP A 184 -18.19 16.69 -21.39
CA ASP A 184 -19.57 16.34 -21.07
C ASP A 184 -20.05 15.05 -21.74
N VAL A 185 -19.27 14.46 -22.65
CA VAL A 185 -19.60 13.17 -23.29
C VAL A 185 -18.44 12.21 -23.11
N VAL A 186 -18.71 11.06 -22.51
CA VAL A 186 -17.74 9.98 -22.30
C VAL A 186 -18.25 8.69 -22.90
N GLN A 187 -17.34 7.82 -23.34
CA GLN A 187 -17.69 6.48 -23.82
C GLN A 187 -17.15 5.42 -22.85
N PRO A 188 -18.03 4.70 -22.13
CA PRO A 188 -17.62 3.62 -21.26
C PRO A 188 -17.12 2.40 -22.05
N VAL A 189 -16.11 1.72 -21.51
CA VAL A 189 -15.50 0.52 -22.08
C VAL A 189 -15.36 -0.52 -20.97
N ALA A 190 -16.10 -1.62 -21.08
CA ALA A 190 -16.04 -2.71 -20.14
C ALA A 190 -14.90 -3.67 -20.50
N LEU A 191 -14.02 -3.92 -19.54
CA LEU A 191 -12.86 -4.78 -19.66
C LEU A 191 -12.99 -5.98 -18.72
N GLN A 192 -12.93 -7.17 -19.30
CA GLN A 192 -12.86 -8.43 -18.56
C GLN A 192 -11.60 -9.18 -18.93
N VAL A 193 -10.96 -9.82 -17.94
CA VAL A 193 -9.71 -10.56 -18.13
C VAL A 193 -9.90 -11.97 -17.63
N GLN A 194 -9.68 -12.93 -18.53
CA GLN A 194 -9.77 -14.35 -18.25
C GLN A 194 -8.38 -14.98 -18.37
N ARG A 195 -7.98 -15.69 -17.31
CA ARG A 195 -6.70 -16.37 -17.20
C ARG A 195 -6.92 -17.75 -16.61
N PRO A 196 -6.37 -18.82 -17.18
CA PRO A 196 -6.41 -20.13 -16.56
C PRO A 196 -5.38 -20.22 -15.43
N LEU A 197 -5.59 -21.15 -14.50
CA LEU A 197 -4.65 -21.60 -13.46
C LEU A 197 -4.31 -20.62 -12.32
N ILE A 198 -4.01 -19.34 -12.58
CA ILE A 198 -3.39 -18.43 -11.60
C ILE A 198 -4.01 -17.02 -11.63
N THR A 199 -4.11 -16.39 -10.47
CA THR A 199 -4.36 -14.95 -10.32
C THR A 199 -3.08 -14.14 -10.63
N VAL A 200 -2.95 -13.64 -11.86
CA VAL A 200 -1.73 -12.93 -12.30
C VAL A 200 -1.62 -11.51 -11.75
N SER A 201 -2.74 -10.81 -11.53
CA SER A 201 -2.75 -9.45 -10.97
C SER A 201 -3.05 -9.54 -9.48
N VAL A 202 -2.02 -9.37 -8.66
CA VAL A 202 -2.09 -9.40 -7.20
C VAL A 202 -1.99 -7.96 -6.71
N ALA A 203 -2.68 -7.62 -5.63
CA ALA A 203 -2.81 -6.23 -5.18
C ALA A 203 -1.45 -5.50 -5.06
N ASP A 204 -0.41 -6.23 -4.65
CA ASP A 204 0.95 -5.74 -4.36
C ASP A 204 1.99 -6.01 -5.46
N SER A 205 1.62 -6.54 -6.64
CA SER A 205 2.62 -6.85 -7.66
C SER A 205 3.14 -5.63 -8.41
N SER A 206 4.46 -5.61 -8.64
CA SER A 206 5.05 -4.70 -9.62
C SER A 206 4.58 -5.06 -11.03
N TRP A 207 4.57 -4.09 -11.93
CA TRP A 207 4.19 -4.33 -13.32
C TRP A 207 5.12 -5.33 -14.02
N ILE A 208 6.42 -5.38 -13.65
CA ILE A 208 7.38 -6.35 -14.19
C ILE A 208 7.00 -7.75 -13.73
N THR A 209 6.68 -7.90 -12.45
CA THR A 209 6.21 -9.18 -11.91
C THR A 209 4.94 -9.64 -12.62
N GLU A 210 3.97 -8.75 -12.83
CA GLU A 210 2.77 -9.08 -13.62
C GLU A 210 3.10 -9.47 -15.07
N LEU A 211 4.07 -8.80 -15.70
CA LEU A 211 4.51 -9.14 -17.05
C LEU A 211 5.09 -10.56 -17.11
N LEU A 212 6.00 -10.89 -16.20
CA LEU A 212 6.62 -12.22 -16.14
C LEU A 212 5.57 -13.30 -15.89
N TRP A 213 4.65 -13.08 -14.97
CA TRP A 213 3.56 -14.03 -14.74
C TRP A 213 2.60 -14.13 -15.94
N THR A 214 2.38 -13.04 -16.65
CA THR A 214 1.60 -13.03 -17.91
C THR A 214 2.26 -13.89 -18.99
N PHE A 215 3.60 -13.86 -19.10
CA PHE A 215 4.34 -14.71 -20.02
C PHE A 215 4.40 -16.17 -19.57
N PHE A 216 4.40 -16.41 -18.26
CA PHE A 216 4.38 -17.76 -17.70
C PHE A 216 3.03 -18.47 -17.90
N VAL A 217 1.89 -17.79 -17.72
CA VAL A 217 0.56 -18.41 -17.92
C VAL A 217 0.34 -18.77 -19.39
N PRO A 218 -0.41 -19.84 -19.71
CA PRO A 218 -0.48 -20.32 -21.09
C PRO A 218 -1.12 -19.30 -22.03
N PHE A 219 -2.15 -18.58 -21.55
CA PHE A 219 -2.74 -17.46 -22.26
C PHE A 219 -3.52 -16.53 -21.31
N THR A 220 -3.69 -15.28 -21.70
CA THR A 220 -4.56 -14.29 -21.08
C THR A 220 -5.52 -13.77 -22.16
N VAL A 221 -6.82 -13.88 -21.93
CA VAL A 221 -7.84 -13.36 -22.83
C VAL A 221 -8.39 -12.06 -22.24
N TYR A 222 -8.23 -10.97 -22.98
CA TYR A 222 -8.90 -9.71 -22.73
C TYR A 222 -10.17 -9.64 -23.56
N GLN A 223 -11.30 -9.42 -22.91
CA GLN A 223 -12.57 -9.13 -23.54
C GLN A 223 -12.90 -7.66 -23.34
N VAL A 224 -12.89 -6.91 -24.45
CA VAL A 224 -13.18 -5.48 -24.48
C VAL A 224 -14.55 -5.28 -25.09
N ARG A 225 -15.48 -4.69 -24.33
CA ARG A 225 -16.83 -4.39 -24.78
C ARG A 225 -17.06 -2.89 -24.81
N TRP A 226 -17.48 -2.39 -25.97
CA TRP A 226 -17.77 -0.97 -26.17
C TRP A 226 -19.22 -0.69 -25.79
N MET A 227 -19.44 0.30 -24.92
CA MET A 227 -20.77 0.74 -24.55
C MET A 227 -21.16 2.00 -25.33
N PRO A 228 -22.46 2.31 -25.46
CA PRO A 228 -22.93 3.56 -26.04
C PRO A 228 -22.33 4.77 -25.32
N SER A 229 -22.13 5.87 -26.05
CA SER A 229 -21.66 7.12 -25.45
C SER A 229 -22.70 7.67 -24.47
N VAL A 230 -22.20 8.22 -23.36
CA VAL A 230 -23.02 8.72 -22.26
C VAL A 230 -22.80 10.22 -22.15
N PRO A 231 -23.79 11.04 -22.53
CA PRO A 231 -23.75 12.46 -22.26
C PRO A 231 -24.06 12.75 -20.78
N ARG A 232 -23.49 13.84 -20.29
CA ARG A 232 -23.82 14.48 -19.02
C ARG A 232 -25.23 15.08 -19.12
N ARG A 233 -26.02 14.92 -18.06
CA ARG A 233 -27.36 15.50 -17.96
C ARG A 233 -27.27 16.98 -17.58
N ALA A 234 -28.32 17.74 -17.88
CA ALA A 234 -28.39 19.14 -17.42
C ALA A 234 -28.30 19.18 -15.89
N GLU A 235 -27.48 20.10 -15.36
CA GLU A 235 -27.26 20.32 -13.92
C GLU A 235 -26.61 19.15 -13.16
N GLU A 236 -26.14 18.11 -13.84
CA GLU A 236 -25.48 16.97 -13.20
C GLU A 236 -24.04 17.32 -12.80
N LEU A 237 -23.73 17.15 -11.52
CA LEU A 237 -22.37 17.33 -11.00
C LEU A 237 -21.45 16.21 -11.52
N SER A 238 -20.14 16.49 -11.62
CA SER A 238 -19.17 15.49 -12.05
C SER A 238 -19.14 14.23 -11.17
N GLU A 239 -19.49 14.36 -9.88
CA GLU A 239 -19.59 13.22 -8.96
C GLU A 239 -20.78 12.32 -9.28
N ASP A 240 -21.95 12.91 -9.53
CA ASP A 240 -23.16 12.17 -9.89
C ASP A 240 -23.01 11.51 -11.26
N PHE A 241 -22.37 12.22 -12.19
CA PHE A 241 -22.03 11.65 -13.50
C PHE A 241 -21.08 10.45 -13.38
N ALA A 242 -20.05 10.57 -12.51
CA ALA A 242 -19.12 9.47 -12.24
C ALA A 242 -19.83 8.25 -11.66
N LEU A 243 -20.72 8.46 -10.68
CA LEU A 243 -21.50 7.39 -10.06
C LEU A 243 -22.43 6.71 -11.06
N ARG A 244 -23.13 7.49 -11.90
CA ARG A 244 -24.00 6.94 -12.93
C ARG A 244 -23.24 6.10 -13.95
N VAL A 245 -22.07 6.57 -14.40
CA VAL A 245 -21.23 5.80 -15.33
C VAL A 245 -20.64 4.55 -14.66
N GLN A 246 -20.27 4.63 -13.37
CA GLN A 246 -19.83 3.48 -12.58
C GLN A 246 -20.93 2.42 -12.48
N GLU A 247 -22.18 2.81 -12.20
CA GLU A 247 -23.32 1.90 -12.11
C GLU A 247 -23.63 1.23 -13.45
N LEU A 248 -23.60 1.98 -14.56
CA LEU A 248 -23.76 1.43 -15.91
C LEU A 248 -22.68 0.39 -16.23
N LEU A 249 -21.42 0.70 -15.91
CA LEU A 249 -20.30 -0.21 -16.17
C LEU A 249 -20.36 -1.44 -15.26
N ALA A 250 -20.77 -1.28 -14.00
CA ALA A 250 -20.95 -2.36 -13.04
C ALA A 250 -22.06 -3.32 -13.49
N MET A 251 -23.20 -2.78 -13.95
CA MET A 251 -24.30 -3.56 -14.51
C MET A 251 -23.84 -4.37 -15.74
N GLU A 252 -23.10 -3.74 -16.64
CA GLU A 252 -22.57 -4.39 -17.85
C GLU A 252 -21.58 -5.51 -17.53
N LEU A 253 -20.71 -5.29 -16.54
CA LEU A 253 -19.74 -6.29 -16.09
C LEU A 253 -20.37 -7.39 -15.21
N GLY A 254 -21.61 -7.19 -14.73
CA GLY A 254 -22.27 -8.10 -13.77
C GLY A 254 -21.66 -8.05 -12.36
N VAL A 255 -21.10 -6.91 -11.96
CA VAL A 255 -20.42 -6.72 -10.67
C VAL A 255 -21.06 -5.59 -9.86
N VAL A 256 -20.67 -5.43 -8.59
CA VAL A 256 -21.23 -4.40 -7.70
C VAL A 256 -20.45 -3.09 -7.80
N SER A 257 -21.13 -1.94 -7.88
CA SER A 257 -20.53 -0.62 -7.70
C SER A 257 -20.28 -0.35 -6.22
N THR A 258 -19.01 -0.31 -5.80
CA THR A 258 -18.66 -0.11 -4.38
C THR A 258 -18.41 1.37 -4.05
N ARG A 259 -18.41 1.67 -2.75
CA ARG A 259 -18.01 2.99 -2.21
C ARG A 259 -16.53 3.05 -1.85
N LEU A 260 -15.80 1.94 -2.01
CA LEU A 260 -14.39 1.83 -1.66
C LEU A 260 -13.52 2.53 -2.71
N THR A 261 -12.58 3.33 -2.26
CA THR A 261 -11.68 4.12 -3.11
C THR A 261 -10.32 3.44 -3.28
N ALA A 262 -9.53 3.93 -4.24
CA ALA A 262 -8.12 3.52 -4.36
C ALA A 262 -7.31 3.81 -3.09
N ALA A 263 -7.64 4.87 -2.34
CA ALA A 263 -7.00 5.15 -1.07
C ALA A 263 -7.29 4.05 -0.03
N ASP A 264 -8.55 3.60 0.05
CA ASP A 264 -8.96 2.52 0.96
C ASP A 264 -8.22 1.21 0.62
N LYS A 265 -8.03 0.94 -0.68
CA LYS A 265 -7.18 -0.18 -1.13
C LYS A 265 -5.76 -0.04 -0.58
N THR A 266 -5.11 1.11 -0.75
CA THR A 266 -3.72 1.30 -0.30
C THR A 266 -3.61 1.17 1.22
N GLU A 267 -4.60 1.65 1.97
CA GLU A 267 -4.64 1.52 3.42
C GLU A 267 -4.83 0.06 3.84
N HIS A 268 -5.78 -0.65 3.24
CA HIS A 268 -6.04 -2.06 3.51
C HIS A 268 -4.79 -2.91 3.28
N MET A 269 -4.08 -2.68 2.17
CA MET A 269 -2.83 -3.38 1.86
C MET A 269 -1.72 -3.05 2.87
N LYS A 270 -1.60 -1.78 3.28
CA LYS A 270 -0.66 -1.37 4.34
C LYS A 270 -0.95 -2.12 5.64
N ARG A 271 -2.22 -2.25 6.03
CA ARG A 271 -2.63 -3.02 7.22
C ARG A 271 -2.25 -4.50 7.08
N LEU A 272 -2.54 -5.12 5.94
CA LEU A 272 -2.22 -6.53 5.69
C LEU A 272 -0.71 -6.83 5.83
N ARG A 273 0.14 -5.93 5.32
CA ARG A 273 1.60 -6.02 5.46
C ARG A 273 2.05 -5.93 6.93
N HIS A 274 1.47 -5.02 7.71
CA HIS A 274 1.80 -4.91 9.14
C HIS A 274 1.32 -6.12 9.95
N THR A 275 0.13 -6.65 9.66
CA THR A 275 -0.40 -7.84 10.34
C THR A 275 0.40 -9.10 9.99
N SER A 276 0.85 -9.25 8.74
CA SER A 276 1.62 -10.42 8.29
C SER A 276 3.04 -10.49 8.86
N VAL A 277 3.60 -9.35 9.32
CA VAL A 277 4.96 -9.26 9.89
C VAL A 277 4.98 -9.57 11.39
N LEU A 278 3.83 -9.66 12.07
CA LEU A 278 3.78 -10.14 13.45
C LEU A 278 3.72 -11.66 13.47
N PRO A 279 4.77 -12.38 13.93
CA PRO A 279 4.70 -13.82 14.10
C PRO A 279 3.75 -14.11 15.26
N PHE A 280 2.59 -14.66 14.92
CA PHE A 280 1.75 -15.53 15.76
C PHE A 280 1.75 -15.16 17.25
N ALA A 281 0.97 -14.13 17.63
CA ALA A 281 0.44 -14.09 18.98
C ALA A 281 -0.55 -15.26 19.09
N PRO A 282 -0.35 -16.26 19.96
CA PRO A 282 -1.34 -17.30 20.15
C PRO A 282 -2.61 -16.62 20.66
N ALA A 283 -3.72 -16.84 19.96
CA ALA A 283 -5.02 -16.44 20.42
C ALA A 283 -5.23 -16.97 21.85
N SER A 284 -5.61 -16.06 22.75
CA SER A 284 -5.97 -16.35 24.13
C SER A 284 -7.09 -17.41 24.17
N SER A 285 -6.72 -18.65 24.47
CA SER A 285 -7.65 -19.69 24.92
C SER A 285 -7.46 -19.88 26.42
N GLN A 286 -8.60 -19.85 27.13
CA GLN A 286 -8.79 -19.85 28.58
C GLN A 286 -7.94 -20.88 29.36
N PRO A 287 -7.58 -20.59 30.63
CA PRO A 287 -6.77 -21.50 31.44
C PRO A 287 -7.64 -22.56 32.12
N LEU A 288 -7.43 -23.83 31.78
CA LEU A 288 -7.92 -24.96 32.56
C LEU A 288 -6.74 -25.86 32.96
N ALA A 289 -6.41 -25.75 34.24
CA ALA A 289 -5.90 -26.75 35.17
C ALA A 289 -4.69 -27.65 34.81
N ALA A 290 -3.76 -27.68 35.76
CA ALA A 290 -2.49 -28.40 35.80
C ALA A 290 -2.60 -29.94 35.79
N ARG A 291 -1.61 -30.64 35.17
CA ARG A 291 -0.66 -31.62 35.79
C ARG A 291 0.36 -32.20 34.76
N PRO A 292 1.37 -33.04 35.12
CA PRO A 292 2.80 -32.70 35.04
C PRO A 292 3.61 -33.46 33.95
N ARG A 293 4.85 -32.98 33.77
CA ARG A 293 5.91 -33.43 32.84
C ARG A 293 6.25 -34.92 32.89
N MET A 294 6.60 -35.46 31.72
CA MET A 294 7.59 -36.53 31.51
C MET A 294 8.51 -36.15 30.33
N PRO A 295 9.82 -36.46 30.36
CA PRO A 295 10.77 -36.02 29.35
C PRO A 295 10.91 -37.05 28.24
N SER A 296 11.04 -36.59 26.99
CA SER A 296 11.60 -37.40 25.91
C SER A 296 12.65 -36.57 25.20
N SER A 297 13.89 -36.89 25.54
CA SER A 297 15.09 -36.60 24.77
C SER A 297 15.03 -37.33 23.43
N LEU A 298 15.33 -36.61 22.34
CA LEU A 298 16.44 -36.91 21.41
C LEU A 298 16.34 -36.02 20.15
N THR A 299 17.43 -35.29 19.91
CA THR A 299 17.97 -34.85 18.60
C THR A 299 17.07 -34.03 17.67
N GLY A 300 17.19 -32.71 17.79
CA GLY A 300 16.92 -31.74 16.73
C GLY A 300 17.61 -30.43 17.10
N ILE A 301 18.66 -30.05 16.37
CA ILE A 301 19.36 -28.77 16.53
C ILE A 301 18.33 -27.66 16.28
N ALA A 302 17.99 -26.91 17.34
CA ALA A 302 16.64 -26.38 17.55
C ALA A 302 16.45 -24.92 17.09
N PRO A 303 15.25 -24.56 16.57
CA PRO A 303 14.82 -23.18 16.33
C PRO A 303 14.75 -22.30 17.59
N GLU A 304 14.95 -22.88 18.77
CA GLU A 304 15.02 -22.14 20.04
C GLU A 304 16.29 -21.30 20.17
N ASP A 305 17.44 -21.78 19.69
CA ASP A 305 18.69 -21.01 19.75
C ASP A 305 18.62 -19.75 18.88
N VAL A 306 17.94 -19.83 17.74
CA VAL A 306 17.71 -18.66 16.85
C VAL A 306 16.80 -17.63 17.53
N ARG A 307 15.75 -18.10 18.22
CA ARG A 307 14.85 -17.23 18.99
C ARG A 307 15.57 -16.58 20.17
N ILE A 308 16.32 -17.35 20.96
CA ILE A 308 17.05 -16.83 22.12
C ILE A 308 18.12 -15.83 21.68
N THR A 309 18.82 -16.10 20.57
CA THR A 309 19.82 -15.17 20.00
C THR A 309 19.18 -13.84 19.56
N ALA A 310 18.01 -13.89 18.89
CA ALA A 310 17.30 -12.68 18.50
C ALA A 310 16.78 -11.88 19.71
N MET A 311 16.31 -12.58 20.76
CA MET A 311 15.89 -11.94 22.01
C MET A 311 17.09 -11.33 22.75
N ALA A 312 18.25 -11.98 22.73
CA ALA A 312 19.47 -11.49 23.37
C ALA A 312 19.99 -10.21 22.72
N GLN A 313 19.91 -10.11 21.40
CA GLN A 313 20.28 -8.89 20.66
C GLN A 313 19.38 -7.71 21.04
N ARG A 314 18.06 -7.92 21.20
CA ARG A 314 17.14 -6.87 21.66
C ARG A 314 17.45 -6.38 23.08
N VAL A 315 17.85 -7.29 23.98
CA VAL A 315 18.28 -6.89 25.33
C VAL A 315 19.61 -6.12 25.26
N LYS A 316 20.56 -6.54 24.41
CA LYS A 316 21.86 -5.86 24.23
C LYS A 316 21.73 -4.46 23.64
N GLU A 317 20.73 -4.20 22.80
CA GLU A 317 20.39 -2.84 22.30
C GLU A 317 19.95 -1.90 23.43
N VAL A 318 19.22 -2.42 24.43
CA VAL A 318 18.72 -1.64 25.57
C VAL A 318 19.77 -1.53 26.69
N LEU A 319 20.57 -2.57 26.90
CA LEU A 319 21.61 -2.67 27.92
C LEU A 319 22.97 -3.01 27.29
N PRO A 320 23.64 -2.04 26.65
CA PRO A 320 24.86 -2.29 25.87
C PRO A 320 26.05 -2.79 26.72
N HIS A 321 26.05 -2.49 28.02
CA HIS A 321 27.14 -2.81 28.95
C HIS A 321 27.12 -4.27 29.46
N VAL A 322 26.05 -5.02 29.21
CA VAL A 322 25.90 -6.41 29.69
C VAL A 322 26.47 -7.38 28.64
N PRO A 323 27.35 -8.33 29.01
CA PRO A 323 27.83 -9.35 28.08
C PRO A 323 26.67 -10.17 27.47
N LEU A 324 26.74 -10.43 26.16
CA LEU A 324 25.72 -11.20 25.43
C LEU A 324 25.51 -12.61 26.02
N GLU A 325 26.56 -13.19 26.58
CA GLU A 325 26.50 -14.53 27.15
C GLU A 325 25.66 -14.57 28.43
N VAL A 326 25.73 -13.53 29.26
CA VAL A 326 24.90 -13.42 30.46
C VAL A 326 23.43 -13.25 30.09
N ILE A 327 23.16 -12.41 29.09
CA ILE A 327 21.81 -12.20 28.55
C ILE A 327 21.23 -13.52 28.02
N ARG A 328 22.03 -14.32 27.31
CA ARG A 328 21.62 -15.61 26.75
C ARG A 328 21.30 -16.63 27.83
N ILE A 329 22.11 -16.69 28.88
CA ILE A 329 21.91 -17.60 30.02
C ILE A 329 20.61 -17.27 30.76
N ASP A 330 20.34 -15.98 31.02
CA ASP A 330 19.09 -15.58 31.70
C ASP A 330 17.87 -15.78 30.77
N LEU A 331 17.97 -15.46 29.48
CA LEU A 331 16.90 -15.70 28.51
C LEU A 331 16.58 -17.18 28.31
N ALA A 332 17.55 -18.08 28.46
CA ALA A 332 17.30 -19.52 28.45
C ALA A 332 16.44 -19.96 29.64
N GLN A 333 16.39 -19.18 30.73
CA GLN A 333 15.59 -19.47 31.92
C GLN A 333 14.25 -18.71 31.91
N THR A 334 14.24 -17.43 31.54
CA THR A 334 13.06 -16.57 31.59
C THR A 334 12.20 -16.65 30.33
N ASN A 335 12.80 -16.96 29.17
CA ASN A 335 12.19 -16.91 27.83
C ASN A 335 11.43 -15.59 27.55
N CYS A 336 11.86 -14.49 28.19
CA CYS A 336 11.18 -13.21 28.15
C CYS A 336 12.17 -12.04 28.28
N VAL A 337 12.17 -11.17 27.26
CA VAL A 337 13.07 -10.00 27.17
C VAL A 337 12.87 -9.03 28.34
N ASP A 338 11.62 -8.71 28.68
CA ASP A 338 11.31 -7.72 29.72
C ASP A 338 11.68 -8.21 31.11
N THR A 339 11.48 -9.51 31.38
CA THR A 339 11.87 -10.14 32.64
C THR A 339 13.39 -10.20 32.79
N THR A 340 14.11 -10.49 31.70
CA THR A 340 15.59 -10.47 31.72
C THR A 340 16.15 -9.06 31.90
N ILE A 341 15.56 -8.04 31.27
CA ILE A 341 15.95 -6.63 31.51
C ILE A 341 15.71 -6.26 32.97
N ALA A 342 14.57 -6.64 33.55
CA ALA A 342 14.27 -6.38 34.96
C ALA A 342 15.26 -7.11 35.89
N ASN A 343 15.55 -8.40 35.66
CA ASN A 343 16.49 -9.18 36.45
C ASN A 343 17.92 -8.59 36.42
N LEU A 344 18.36 -8.10 35.26
CA LEU A 344 19.66 -7.45 35.09
C LEU A 344 19.73 -6.08 35.77
N LEU A 345 18.64 -5.30 35.74
CA LEU A 345 18.56 -4.00 36.40
C LEU A 345 18.36 -4.10 37.93
N GLU A 346 17.68 -5.15 38.40
CA GLU A 346 17.49 -5.45 39.82
C GLU A 346 18.71 -6.16 40.44
N GLY A 347 19.72 -6.51 39.65
CA GLY A 347 20.97 -7.14 40.12
C GLY A 347 20.82 -8.61 40.53
N ARG A 348 19.74 -9.28 40.10
CA ARG A 348 19.51 -10.71 40.40
C ARG A 348 20.44 -11.62 39.60
N VAL A 349 20.95 -11.13 38.48
CA VAL A 349 21.99 -11.79 37.67
C VAL A 349 23.29 -11.00 37.82
N PRO A 350 24.29 -11.52 38.54
CA PRO A 350 25.57 -10.85 38.67
C PRO A 350 26.30 -10.89 37.33
N PHE A 351 26.69 -9.72 36.82
CA PHE A 351 27.52 -9.61 35.63
C PHE A 351 28.61 -8.57 35.83
N PHE A 352 29.76 -8.80 35.21
CA PHE A 352 30.80 -7.79 35.10
C PHE A 352 30.53 -6.98 33.82
N PRO A 353 30.34 -5.65 33.91
CA PRO A 353 30.13 -4.83 32.74
C PRO A 353 31.31 -4.94 31.77
N GLU A 354 31.04 -5.11 30.49
CA GLU A 354 32.07 -4.97 29.46
C GLU A 354 32.51 -3.50 29.41
N SER A 355 33.64 -3.18 30.04
CA SER A 355 34.30 -1.90 29.89
C SER A 355 34.86 -1.81 28.48
N LYS A 356 34.33 -0.86 27.69
CA LYS A 356 34.99 -0.48 26.45
C LYS A 356 36.26 0.28 26.82
N GLU A 357 37.37 -0.34 26.42
CA GLU A 357 38.73 0.18 26.26
C GLU A 357 39.75 -0.14 27.37
N ALA A 358 40.96 -0.41 26.88
CA ALA A 358 42.03 -1.16 27.50
C ALA A 358 42.66 -0.48 28.72
N GLY A 359 43.12 -1.33 29.65
CA GLY A 359 44.30 -1.05 30.48
C GLY A 359 44.09 -0.26 31.78
N THR A 360 44.42 -0.95 32.88
CA THR A 360 45.07 -0.44 34.11
C THR A 360 44.22 0.31 35.15
N ASP A 361 43.90 -0.46 36.21
CA ASP A 361 44.04 -0.17 37.64
C ASP A 361 43.16 0.89 38.36
N LEU A 362 42.36 0.34 39.28
CA LEU A 362 41.77 0.93 40.49
C LEU A 362 42.88 1.21 41.56
N PRO A 363 42.68 2.05 42.61
CA PRO A 363 41.51 1.96 43.51
C PRO A 363 40.90 3.27 44.08
N ALA A 364 39.70 3.07 44.63
CA ALA A 364 38.78 4.01 45.28
C ALA A 364 39.13 4.27 46.77
N PRO A 365 38.23 4.75 47.65
CA PRO A 365 37.34 5.94 47.66
C PRO A 365 37.53 6.79 48.96
N SER A 366 36.84 7.94 49.12
CA SER A 366 36.50 8.48 50.46
C SER A 366 35.30 9.43 50.48
N THR A 367 34.40 9.12 51.41
CA THR A 367 33.21 9.82 51.93
C THR A 367 33.48 11.20 52.53
N SER A 368 32.48 12.11 52.51
CA SER A 368 31.86 12.73 53.72
C SER A 368 31.20 14.11 53.50
N GLN A 369 29.98 14.21 54.04
CA GLN A 369 29.39 15.34 54.80
C GLN A 369 28.77 16.58 54.11
N ALA A 370 27.65 16.96 54.72
CA ALA A 370 26.75 18.07 54.45
C ALA A 370 27.10 19.31 55.30
N ALA A 371 26.66 20.50 54.88
CA ALA A 371 26.17 21.54 55.81
C ALA A 371 25.48 22.73 55.10
N ALA A 372 24.58 23.35 55.85
CA ALA A 372 23.61 24.42 55.63
C ALA A 372 24.14 25.78 55.10
N ALA A 373 23.22 26.63 54.58
CA ALA A 373 22.91 27.95 55.16
C ALA A 373 21.77 28.71 54.42
N SER A 374 21.13 29.59 55.19
CA SER A 374 19.91 30.40 55.01
C SER A 374 20.07 31.65 54.12
N GLY A 375 18.95 32.26 53.69
CA GLY A 375 18.92 33.68 53.28
C GLY A 375 17.70 34.12 52.45
N ILE A 376 16.96 35.11 52.96
CA ILE A 376 15.71 35.73 52.46
C ILE A 376 16.02 36.92 51.53
N GLN A 377 15.26 37.14 50.45
CA GLN A 377 14.67 38.44 50.01
C GLN A 377 14.04 38.35 48.61
N GLY A 378 12.91 39.04 48.43
CA GLY A 378 12.06 38.98 47.24
C GLY A 378 12.44 39.92 46.09
N SER A 379 11.87 39.67 44.91
CA SER A 379 11.51 40.67 43.89
C SER A 379 10.77 40.01 42.73
N ILE A 380 9.81 40.76 42.19
CA ILE A 380 8.88 40.41 41.12
C ILE A 380 9.61 40.35 39.78
N ALA A 381 9.47 39.26 38.99
CA ALA A 381 9.72 39.27 37.55
C ALA A 381 9.03 38.12 36.80
N VAL A 382 8.09 38.51 35.92
CA VAL A 382 7.69 37.95 34.60
C VAL A 382 7.98 36.46 34.31
N PRO A 383 6.98 35.62 33.97
CA PRO A 383 7.24 34.25 33.55
C PRO A 383 7.73 34.20 32.10
N SER A 384 9.05 34.17 31.94
CA SER A 384 9.72 33.73 30.72
C SER A 384 9.53 32.23 30.54
N SER A 385 8.88 31.84 29.45
CA SER A 385 8.72 30.45 29.03
C SER A 385 10.04 29.91 28.47
N LYS A 386 10.87 29.32 29.33
CA LYS A 386 11.89 28.34 28.95
C LYS A 386 11.70 27.10 29.82
N PRO A 387 11.52 25.89 29.26
CA PRO A 387 11.45 24.69 30.08
C PRO A 387 12.85 24.39 30.62
N ALA A 388 13.03 24.61 31.92
CA ALA A 388 14.19 24.12 32.64
C ALA A 388 14.20 22.59 32.61
N THR A 389 15.26 22.03 32.04
CA THR A 389 15.66 20.63 32.22
C THR A 389 15.90 20.36 33.70
N LYS A 390 14.91 19.81 34.40
CA LYS A 390 15.08 19.25 35.74
C LYS A 390 14.66 17.79 35.74
N GLN A 391 15.68 16.95 35.86
CA GLN A 391 15.72 15.53 36.28
C GLN A 391 14.62 14.59 35.78
N PHE A 392 15.04 13.59 35.02
CA PHE A 392 14.25 12.41 34.69
C PHE A 392 13.89 11.66 35.98
N ALA A 393 12.60 11.41 36.24
CA ALA A 393 12.17 10.73 37.45
C ALA A 393 12.69 9.28 37.48
N LYS A 394 13.15 8.83 38.67
CA LYS A 394 13.84 7.54 38.84
C LYS A 394 12.89 6.35 38.63
N SER A 395 11.58 6.50 38.86
CA SER A 395 10.61 5.43 38.63
C SER A 395 9.86 5.59 37.28
N PRO A 396 9.52 4.48 36.61
CA PRO A 396 8.73 4.52 35.37
C PRO A 396 7.31 5.09 35.56
N VAL A 397 6.71 4.84 36.72
CA VAL A 397 5.35 5.28 37.05
C VAL A 397 5.28 6.81 37.19
N GLU A 398 6.24 7.41 37.88
CA GLU A 398 6.33 8.88 38.01
C GLU A 398 6.60 9.55 36.66
N ARG A 399 7.39 8.90 35.79
CA ARG A 399 7.59 9.39 34.42
C ARG A 399 6.30 9.42 33.62
N HIS A 400 5.51 8.34 33.70
CA HIS A 400 4.22 8.26 33.01
C HIS A 400 3.23 9.32 33.52
N LEU A 401 3.15 9.50 34.83
CA LEU A 401 2.30 10.53 35.44
C LEU A 401 2.74 11.94 35.03
N SER A 402 4.05 12.23 35.03
CA SER A 402 4.55 13.54 34.59
C SER A 402 4.23 13.83 33.12
N LEU A 403 4.24 12.81 32.26
CA LEU A 403 3.88 12.94 30.85
C LEU A 403 2.38 13.18 30.67
N GLN A 404 1.54 12.45 31.41
CA GLN A 404 0.10 12.66 31.38
C GLN A 404 -0.27 14.06 31.86
N GLU A 405 0.39 14.55 32.91
CA GLU A 405 0.17 15.88 33.47
C GLU A 405 0.60 16.98 32.48
N ARG A 406 1.77 16.84 31.85
CA ARG A 406 2.23 17.76 30.78
C ARG A 406 1.28 17.76 29.59
N LYS A 407 0.80 16.59 29.18
CA LYS A 407 -0.18 16.46 28.08
C LYS A 407 -1.47 17.19 28.43
N ARG A 408 -1.98 17.01 29.67
CA ARG A 408 -3.19 17.68 30.15
C ARG A 408 -3.03 19.20 30.19
N ALA A 409 -1.92 19.70 30.72
CA ALA A 409 -1.63 21.14 30.75
C ALA A 409 -1.57 21.76 29.34
N LEU A 410 -1.05 21.02 28.35
CA LEU A 410 -0.99 21.45 26.96
C LEU A 410 -2.39 21.53 26.32
N TYR A 411 -3.25 20.55 26.61
CA TYR A 411 -4.66 20.59 26.16
C TYR A 411 -5.43 21.75 26.78
N ASP A 412 -5.23 22.02 28.07
CA ASP A 412 -5.92 23.11 28.76
C ASP A 412 -5.44 24.49 28.26
N TYR A 413 -4.15 24.64 28.00
CA TYR A 413 -3.60 25.83 27.36
C TYR A 413 -4.18 26.04 25.95
N ALA A 414 -4.24 24.98 25.13
CA ALA A 414 -4.83 25.03 23.79
C ALA A 414 -6.32 25.39 23.83
N ARG A 415 -7.08 24.85 24.78
CA ARG A 415 -8.49 25.19 25.00
C ARG A 415 -8.70 26.64 25.39
N ARG A 416 -7.88 27.17 26.31
CA ARG A 416 -7.95 28.59 26.70
C ARG A 416 -7.65 29.51 25.52
N ARG A 417 -6.59 29.22 24.77
CA ARG A 417 -6.23 29.99 23.57
C ARG A 417 -7.29 29.92 22.47
N PHE A 418 -7.94 28.78 22.30
CA PHE A 418 -9.06 28.62 21.38
C PHE A 418 -10.29 29.42 21.82
N ALA A 419 -10.63 29.38 23.12
CA ALA A 419 -11.72 30.16 23.70
C ALA A 419 -11.47 31.67 23.66
N GLU A 420 -10.23 32.13 23.86
CA GLU A 420 -9.85 33.54 23.68
C GLU A 420 -10.00 33.99 22.23
N LYS A 421 -9.54 33.17 21.27
CA LYS A 421 -9.61 33.47 19.84
C LYS A 421 -11.05 33.46 19.29
N HIS A 422 -11.91 32.55 19.77
CA HIS A 422 -13.31 32.46 19.34
C HIS A 422 -14.31 33.23 20.20
N GLY A 423 -13.95 33.55 21.45
CA GLY A 423 -14.73 34.43 22.32
C GLY A 423 -14.61 35.89 21.91
N ALA A 424 -13.41 36.35 21.52
CA ALA A 424 -13.21 37.69 20.98
C ALA A 424 -13.94 37.92 19.64
N ALA A 425 -14.09 36.87 18.82
CA ALA A 425 -14.82 36.94 17.55
C ALA A 425 -16.35 37.07 17.72
N ARG A 426 -16.91 36.75 18.89
CA ARG A 426 -18.34 36.90 19.19
C ARG A 426 -18.73 38.23 19.84
N ALA A 427 -17.78 38.96 20.43
CA ALA A 427 -18.03 40.26 21.07
C ALA A 427 -17.87 41.46 20.11
N GLY A 428 -17.31 41.26 18.91
CA GLY A 428 -17.13 42.30 17.89
C GLY A 428 -18.24 42.38 16.84
N GLY A 429 -19.37 41.67 17.03
CA GLY A 429 -20.46 41.59 16.07
C GLY A 429 -21.83 41.73 16.72
N SER A 430 -22.33 42.95 16.80
CA SER A 430 -23.75 43.29 16.94
C SER A 430 -23.97 44.73 16.46
N PRO A 431 -25.21 45.06 16.05
CA PRO A 431 -25.61 45.38 14.68
C PRO A 431 -25.25 46.79 14.17
#